data_AF-A0A1I4CGU1-F1
#
_entry.id   AF-A0A1I4CGU1-F1
#
_cell.length_a   1.000
_cell.length_b   1.000
_cell.length_c   1.000
_cell.angle_alpha   90.00
_cell.angle_beta   90.00
_cell.angle_gamma   90.00
#
_symmetry.space_group_name_H-M   'P 1'
#
loop_
_entity.id
_entity.type
_entity.pdbx_description
1 polymer ?
#
loop_
_entity_poly.entity_id
_entity_poly.type
_entity_poly.pdbx_seq_one_letter_code
_entity_poly.pdbx_strand_id
1 'polypeptide(L)'
;MTFPRKAKRLYTFHRSPAWRKRCSDLMKRINAERLAAGPAGRCGARRKRDGEPCQQLVLFSNGRCKFHGGKTPKGKNWHKLQLPPSDAGADADALARKERMIFQRQKKRAAARAAKLAAMTPEQRAAYDNQFAKRVTTPGPVAHRAGIRKAAARRQSLP
;
A
#
# COMPACT_ATOMS: atom_id res chain seq x y z
N MET A 1 -50.11 -16.01 10.62
CA MET A 1 -48.76 -15.96 11.24
C MET A 1 -47.96 -14.82 10.62
N THR A 2 -47.92 -13.66 11.28
CA THR A 2 -47.19 -12.47 10.82
C THR A 2 -45.79 -12.43 11.43
N PHE A 3 -44.76 -12.64 10.61
CA PHE A 3 -43.37 -12.46 11.02
C PHE A 3 -43.08 -10.98 11.28
N PRO A 4 -42.48 -10.59 12.42
CA PRO A 4 -42.17 -9.19 12.69
C PRO A 4 -41.03 -8.70 11.78
N ARG A 5 -41.29 -7.60 11.05
CA ARG A 5 -40.31 -6.90 10.20
C ARG A 5 -39.14 -6.38 11.06
N LYS A 6 -38.04 -7.14 11.16
CA LYS A 6 -36.75 -6.60 11.61
C LYS A 6 -36.18 -5.65 10.55
N ALA A 7 -36.61 -4.39 10.52
CA ALA A 7 -35.98 -3.39 9.67
C ALA A 7 -36.17 -1.97 10.22
N LYS A 8 -35.06 -1.21 10.29
CA LYS A 8 -34.92 0.27 10.32
C LYS A 8 -34.23 0.95 11.52
N ARG A 9 -33.68 0.24 12.52
CA ARG A 9 -33.08 0.93 13.69
C ARG A 9 -31.62 1.41 13.52
N LEU A 10 -30.86 0.91 12.54
CA LEU A 10 -29.43 1.25 12.37
C LEU A 10 -29.14 2.38 11.37
N TYR A 11 -30.10 2.74 10.51
CA TYR A 11 -29.87 3.69 9.41
C TYR A 11 -30.11 5.17 9.79
N THR A 12 -30.84 5.45 10.87
CA THR A 12 -31.23 6.82 11.25
C THR A 12 -30.23 7.54 12.14
N PHE A 13 -29.35 6.83 12.85
CA PHE A 13 -28.40 7.43 13.78
C PHE A 13 -27.39 8.35 13.08
N HIS A 14 -26.81 7.91 11.95
CA HIS A 14 -25.89 8.71 11.13
C HIS A 14 -26.53 9.95 10.46
N ARG A 15 -27.86 10.11 10.55
CA ARG A 15 -28.59 11.28 10.06
C ARG A 15 -29.18 12.14 11.18
N SER A 16 -29.00 11.75 12.44
CA SER A 16 -29.50 12.49 13.59
C SER A 16 -28.78 13.84 13.78
N PRO A 17 -29.44 14.85 14.37
CA PRO A 17 -28.79 16.11 14.73
C PRO A 17 -27.57 15.91 15.65
N ALA A 18 -27.66 14.96 16.59
CA ALA A 18 -26.57 14.62 17.51
C ALA A 18 -25.33 14.08 16.76
N TRP A 19 -25.51 13.22 15.76
CA TRP A 19 -24.41 12.74 14.93
C TRP A 19 -23.78 13.86 14.11
N ARG A 20 -24.59 14.69 13.46
CA ARG A 20 -24.09 15.85 12.69
C ARG A 20 -23.29 16.81 13.56
N LYS A 21 -23.76 17.09 14.79
CA LYS A 21 -23.03 17.93 15.75
C LYS A 21 -21.69 17.31 16.13
N ARG A 22 -21.64 16.02 16.45
CA ARG A 22 -20.39 15.31 16.77
C ARG A 22 -19.39 15.36 15.61
N CYS A 23 -19.85 15.12 14.37
CA CYS A 23 -18.99 15.23 13.19
C CYS A 23 -18.51 16.66 12.96
N SER A 24 -19.38 17.67 13.12
CA SER A 24 -19.01 19.08 13.00
C SER A 24 -17.96 19.47 14.04
N ASP A 25 -18.17 19.11 15.31
CA ASP A 25 -17.25 19.40 16.41
C ASP A 25 -15.88 18.71 16.18
N LEU A 26 -15.88 17.46 15.69
CA LEU A 26 -14.64 16.76 15.32
C LEU A 26 -13.90 17.49 14.19
N MET A 27 -14.61 17.92 13.14
CA MET A 27 -13.98 18.62 12.02
C MET A 27 -13.43 19.99 12.42
N LYS A 28 -14.11 20.70 13.33
CA LYS A 28 -13.62 21.95 13.92
C LYS A 28 -12.32 21.74 14.70
N ARG A 29 -12.25 20.71 15.53
CA ARG A 29 -11.03 20.34 16.27
C ARG A 29 -9.86 20.05 15.34
N ILE A 30 -10.07 19.21 14.33
CA ILE A 30 -9.02 18.87 13.34
C ILE A 30 -8.56 20.12 12.58
N ASN A 31 -9.47 21.03 12.24
CA ASN A 31 -9.10 22.28 11.57
C ASN A 31 -8.29 23.21 12.50
N ALA A 32 -8.66 23.30 13.77
CA ALA A 32 -7.88 24.06 14.76
C ALA A 32 -6.47 23.49 14.91
N GLU A 33 -6.32 22.17 15.00
CA GLU A 33 -5.01 21.50 15.03
C GLU A 33 -4.17 21.81 13.78
N ARG A 34 -4.77 21.76 12.59
CA ARG A 34 -4.08 22.09 11.33
C ARG A 34 -3.58 23.53 11.29
N LEU A 35 -4.31 24.47 11.88
CA LEU A 35 -3.91 25.87 11.96
C LEU A 35 -2.79 26.05 12.98
N ALA A 36 -2.93 25.47 14.18
CA ALA A 36 -1.93 25.55 15.24
C ALA A 36 -0.58 24.90 14.88
N ALA A 37 -0.61 23.81 14.11
CA ALA A 37 0.59 23.07 13.70
C ALA A 37 1.53 23.85 12.75
N GLY A 38 1.05 24.96 12.16
CA GLY A 38 1.83 25.77 11.22
C GLY A 38 2.33 25.00 9.98
N PRO A 39 3.28 25.55 9.21
CA PRO A 39 3.86 24.88 8.05
C PRO A 39 4.61 23.58 8.39
N ALA A 40 5.33 23.55 9.51
CA ALA A 40 6.18 22.41 9.90
C ALA A 40 5.39 21.17 10.35
N GLY A 41 4.21 21.34 10.94
CA GLY A 41 3.32 20.23 11.31
C GLY A 41 2.39 19.75 10.19
N ARG A 42 2.53 20.29 8.98
CA ARG A 42 1.76 19.89 7.79
C ARG A 42 2.57 19.00 6.85
N CYS A 43 1.86 18.15 6.12
CA CYS A 43 2.44 17.23 5.17
C CYS A 43 3.21 17.99 4.09
N GLY A 44 4.51 17.69 3.94
CA GLY A 44 5.36 18.35 2.94
C GLY A 44 5.09 17.97 1.48
N ALA A 45 3.93 17.39 1.17
CA ALA A 45 3.57 16.98 -0.20
C ALA A 45 2.81 18.10 -0.91
N ARG A 46 2.80 18.05 -2.25
CA ARG A 46 1.97 18.92 -3.08
C ARG A 46 0.67 18.18 -3.45
N ARG A 47 -0.45 18.91 -3.45
CA ARG A 47 -1.75 18.40 -3.86
C ARG A 47 -1.74 18.15 -5.36
N LYS A 48 -2.36 17.04 -5.79
CA LYS A 48 -2.43 16.69 -7.22
C LYS A 48 -3.26 17.67 -8.06
N ARG A 49 -4.32 18.25 -7.49
CA ARG A 49 -5.28 19.09 -8.22
C ARG A 49 -4.68 20.43 -8.68
N ASP A 50 -3.87 21.06 -7.84
CA ASP A 50 -3.43 22.45 -8.00
C ASP A 50 -1.95 22.67 -7.69
N GLY A 51 -1.21 21.63 -7.29
CA GLY A 51 0.22 21.74 -6.98
C GLY A 51 0.54 22.42 -5.64
N GLU A 52 -0.45 22.98 -4.96
CA GLU A 52 -0.28 23.68 -3.69
C GLU A 52 0.15 22.74 -2.55
N PRO A 53 0.79 23.25 -1.47
CA PRO A 53 1.15 22.45 -0.31
C PRO A 53 -0.04 21.73 0.33
N CYS A 54 0.19 20.51 0.79
CA CYS A 54 -0.81 19.72 1.48
C CYS A 54 -1.12 20.32 2.86
N GLN A 55 -2.40 20.58 3.10
CA GLN A 55 -2.86 21.17 4.37
C GLN A 55 -3.14 20.13 5.47
N GLN A 56 -2.89 18.85 5.22
CA GLN A 56 -3.11 17.81 6.20
C GLN A 56 -1.96 17.72 7.20
N LEU A 57 -2.26 17.37 8.44
CA LEU A 57 -1.24 17.15 9.47
C LEU A 57 -0.26 16.04 9.06
N VAL A 58 0.99 16.20 9.49
CA VAL A 58 1.97 15.11 9.50
C VAL A 58 1.54 14.12 10.58
N LEU A 59 1.20 12.90 10.17
CA LEU A 59 0.78 11.83 11.09
C LEU A 59 1.83 10.73 11.24
N PHE A 60 2.91 10.80 10.45
CA PHE A 60 3.90 9.74 10.32
C PHE A 60 5.31 10.33 10.29
N SER A 61 6.28 9.58 10.79
CA SER A 61 7.69 9.97 10.88
C SER A 61 8.36 10.27 9.52
N ASN A 62 7.72 9.87 8.42
CA ASN A 62 8.19 10.19 7.07
C ASN A 62 7.79 11.61 6.59
N GLY A 63 7.15 12.43 7.43
CA GLY A 63 6.76 13.81 7.09
C GLY A 63 5.52 13.89 6.18
N ARG A 64 4.78 12.78 6.01
CA ARG A 64 3.63 12.70 5.11
C ARG A 64 2.33 12.43 5.86
N CYS A 65 1.21 12.84 5.29
CA CYS A 65 -0.11 12.45 5.77
C CYS A 65 -0.55 11.10 5.17
N LYS A 66 -1.64 10.54 5.69
CA LYS A 66 -2.18 9.25 5.20
C LYS A 66 -2.52 9.23 3.70
N PHE A 67 -2.82 10.38 3.11
CA PHE A 67 -3.18 10.49 1.68
C PHE A 67 -1.96 10.62 0.76
N HIS A 68 -0.81 11.04 1.28
CA HIS A 68 0.44 11.21 0.53
C HIS A 68 1.50 10.19 0.95
N GLY A 69 1.08 8.94 1.22
CA GLY A 69 2.00 7.83 1.50
C GLY A 69 2.53 7.77 2.93
N GLY A 70 1.96 8.53 3.87
CA GLY A 70 2.35 8.48 5.29
C GLY A 70 2.32 7.07 5.89
N LYS A 71 1.24 6.31 5.59
CA LYS A 71 1.09 4.90 6.00
C LYS A 71 2.04 3.95 5.28
N THR A 72 2.58 4.35 4.13
CA THR A 72 3.43 3.49 3.31
C THR A 72 4.86 3.60 3.84
N PRO A 73 5.45 2.50 4.34
CA PRO A 73 6.85 2.52 4.75
C PRO A 73 7.75 2.90 3.58
N LYS A 74 8.86 3.57 3.88
CA LYS A 74 9.90 3.93 2.90
C LYS A 74 11.13 3.03 3.10
N GLY A 75 11.97 2.92 2.07
CA GLY A 75 13.26 2.23 2.18
C GLY A 75 13.28 0.82 1.58
N LYS A 76 14.25 0.00 1.99
CA LYS A 76 14.43 -1.36 1.45
C LYS A 76 13.27 -2.26 1.91
N ASN A 77 12.82 -3.15 1.02
CA ASN A 77 11.82 -4.18 1.35
C ASN A 77 10.42 -3.68 1.78
N TRP A 78 10.04 -2.41 1.58
CA TRP A 78 8.68 -1.92 1.91
C TRP A 78 7.54 -2.70 1.25
N HIS A 79 7.81 -3.29 0.08
CA HIS A 79 6.87 -4.08 -0.72
C HIS A 79 6.79 -5.55 -0.26
N LYS A 80 7.64 -5.96 0.70
CA LYS A 80 7.65 -7.31 1.26
C LYS A 80 6.87 -7.31 2.56
N LEU A 81 6.19 -8.43 2.82
CA LEU A 81 5.62 -8.68 4.14
C LEU A 81 6.77 -8.87 5.12
N GLN A 82 6.80 -8.06 6.17
CA GLN A 82 7.76 -8.20 7.28
C GLN A 82 7.04 -8.89 8.44
N LEU A 83 7.63 -9.97 8.94
CA LEU A 83 7.23 -10.56 10.21
C LEU A 83 7.95 -9.82 11.33
N PRO A 84 7.34 -9.70 12.52
CA PRO A 84 8.05 -9.19 13.67
C PRO A 84 9.27 -10.09 13.97
N PRO A 85 10.34 -9.53 14.53
CA PRO A 85 11.51 -10.31 14.89
C PRO A 85 11.16 -11.34 15.99
N SER A 86 11.94 -12.41 16.10
CA SER A 86 11.67 -13.55 16.98
C SER A 86 11.60 -13.19 18.47
N ASP A 87 12.20 -12.07 18.86
CA ASP A 87 12.27 -11.54 20.22
C ASP A 87 11.16 -10.53 20.55
N ALA A 88 10.26 -10.20 19.61
CA ALA A 88 9.21 -9.20 19.79
C ALA A 88 8.04 -9.64 20.71
N GLY A 89 8.22 -10.68 21.52
CA GLY A 89 7.19 -11.26 22.39
C GLY A 89 5.97 -11.78 21.65
N ALA A 90 6.08 -12.01 20.34
CA ALA A 90 5.01 -12.55 19.53
C ALA A 90 4.87 -14.06 19.78
N ASP A 91 3.63 -14.54 19.89
CA ASP A 91 3.32 -15.97 19.96
C ASP A 91 4.04 -16.72 18.83
N ALA A 92 5.03 -17.53 19.20
CA ALA A 92 5.89 -18.26 18.28
C ALA A 92 5.07 -19.15 17.33
N ASP A 93 3.96 -19.71 17.80
CA ASP A 93 3.06 -20.53 16.99
C ASP A 93 2.25 -19.70 15.99
N ALA A 94 1.83 -18.49 16.37
CA ALA A 94 1.21 -17.56 15.44
C ALA A 94 2.18 -17.13 14.32
N LEU A 95 3.46 -16.91 14.65
CA LEU A 95 4.49 -16.59 13.65
C LEU A 95 4.76 -17.77 12.72
N ALA A 96 4.98 -18.97 13.26
CA ALA A 96 5.20 -20.17 12.45
C ALA A 96 4.02 -20.47 11.52
N ARG A 97 2.77 -20.32 11.99
CA ARG A 97 1.56 -20.42 11.13
C ARG A 97 1.60 -19.40 9.99
N LYS A 98 2.00 -18.16 10.28
CA LYS A 98 2.06 -17.09 9.30
C LYS A 98 3.16 -17.34 8.27
N GLU A 99 4.33 -17.79 8.68
CA GLU A 99 5.43 -18.19 7.79
C GLU A 99 5.01 -19.30 6.83
N ARG A 100 4.41 -20.38 7.35
CA ARG A 100 3.88 -21.48 6.52
C ARG A 100 2.88 -20.96 5.48
N MET A 101 1.93 -20.11 5.90
CA MET A 101 0.97 -19.50 4.98
C MET A 101 1.65 -18.66 3.89
N ILE A 102 2.65 -17.85 4.25
CA ILE A 102 3.38 -17.01 3.30
C ILE A 102 4.13 -17.88 2.30
N PHE A 103 4.85 -18.90 2.77
CA PHE A 103 5.58 -19.85 1.94
C PHE A 103 4.66 -20.57 0.95
N GLN A 104 3.53 -21.10 1.43
CA GLN A 104 2.56 -21.78 0.56
C GLN A 104 1.96 -20.83 -0.50
N ARG A 105 1.66 -19.58 -0.13
CA ARG A 105 1.22 -18.56 -1.11
C ARG A 105 2.28 -18.26 -2.15
N GLN A 106 3.54 -18.16 -1.75
CA GLN A 106 4.66 -17.93 -2.67
C GLN A 106 4.86 -19.13 -3.61
N LYS A 107 4.85 -20.36 -3.07
CA LYS A 107 4.91 -21.60 -3.85
C LYS A 107 3.80 -21.67 -4.89
N LYS A 108 2.55 -21.42 -4.49
CA LYS A 108 1.39 -21.41 -5.40
C LYS A 108 1.52 -20.35 -6.49
N ARG A 109 1.96 -19.13 -6.15
CA ARG A 109 2.19 -18.04 -7.13
C ARG A 109 3.32 -18.38 -8.10
N ALA A 110 4.40 -19.00 -7.62
CA ALA A 110 5.50 -19.44 -8.47
C ALA A 110 5.06 -20.52 -9.45
N ALA A 111 4.32 -21.55 -8.98
CA ALA A 111 3.76 -22.59 -9.82
C ALA A 111 2.78 -22.04 -10.87
N ALA A 112 1.84 -21.17 -10.47
CA ALA A 112 0.92 -20.53 -11.40
C ALA A 112 1.64 -19.66 -12.44
N ARG A 113 2.70 -18.96 -12.03
CA ARG A 113 3.55 -18.21 -12.95
C ARG A 113 4.26 -19.14 -13.92
N ALA A 114 4.86 -20.23 -13.44
CA ALA A 114 5.54 -21.21 -14.28
C ALA A 114 4.58 -21.84 -15.31
N ALA A 115 3.38 -22.25 -14.89
CA ALA A 115 2.36 -22.79 -15.78
C ALA A 115 1.92 -21.77 -16.85
N LYS A 116 1.67 -20.52 -16.45
CA LYS A 116 1.35 -19.44 -17.40
C LYS A 116 2.46 -19.21 -18.41
N LEU A 117 3.71 -19.27 -17.95
CA LEU A 117 4.89 -19.06 -18.78
C LEU A 117 5.18 -20.23 -19.74
N ALA A 118 4.83 -21.47 -19.34
CA ALA A 118 4.94 -22.66 -20.18
C ALA A 118 3.83 -22.73 -21.25
N ALA A 119 2.64 -22.21 -20.93
CA ALA A 119 1.51 -22.15 -21.86
C ALA A 119 1.62 -21.03 -22.90
N MET A 120 2.57 -20.10 -22.76
CA MET A 120 2.77 -19.02 -23.72
C MET A 120 3.50 -19.51 -24.97
N THR A 121 3.02 -19.09 -26.14
CA THR A 121 3.79 -19.23 -27.38
C THR A 121 5.07 -18.37 -27.33
N PRO A 122 6.07 -18.63 -28.17
CA PRO A 122 7.30 -17.82 -28.21
C PRO A 122 7.04 -16.31 -28.40
N GLU A 123 6.08 -15.96 -29.26
CA GLU A 123 5.68 -14.57 -29.53
C GLU A 123 5.01 -13.92 -28.31
N GLN A 124 4.08 -14.63 -27.68
CA GLN A 124 3.43 -14.19 -26.44
C GLN A 124 4.45 -14.05 -25.31
N ARG A 125 5.47 -14.90 -25.29
CA ARG A 125 6.53 -14.84 -24.30
C ARG A 125 7.41 -13.60 -24.47
N ALA A 126 7.79 -13.28 -25.70
CA ALA A 126 8.51 -12.05 -26.02
C ALA A 126 7.69 -10.80 -25.65
N ALA A 127 6.39 -10.78 -25.95
CA ALA A 127 5.49 -9.69 -25.57
C ALA A 127 5.35 -9.56 -24.03
N TYR A 128 5.21 -10.69 -23.33
CA TYR A 128 5.16 -10.73 -21.86
C TYR A 128 6.44 -10.13 -21.26
N ASP A 129 7.61 -10.61 -21.68
CA ASP A 129 8.89 -10.12 -21.16
C ASP A 129 9.11 -8.62 -21.50
N ASN A 130 8.68 -8.17 -22.67
CA ASN A 130 8.65 -6.76 -23.05
C ASN A 130 7.71 -5.92 -22.18
N GLN A 131 6.54 -6.46 -21.78
CA GLN A 131 5.62 -5.76 -20.87
C GLN A 131 6.27 -5.50 -19.50
N PHE A 132 7.06 -6.44 -18.97
CA PHE A 132 7.77 -6.24 -17.70
C PHE A 132 9.00 -5.36 -17.86
N ALA A 133 9.70 -5.43 -18.99
CA ALA A 133 10.81 -4.53 -19.31
C ALA A 133 10.35 -3.06 -19.42
N LYS A 134 9.15 -2.82 -19.98
CA LYS A 134 8.52 -1.49 -20.10
C LYS A 134 7.96 -0.95 -18.79
N ARG A 135 7.79 -1.77 -17.75
CA ARG A 135 7.33 -1.29 -16.42
C ARG A 135 8.47 -0.57 -15.71
N VAL A 136 8.43 0.76 -15.81
CA VAL A 136 9.39 1.78 -15.32
C VAL A 136 9.82 1.65 -13.85
N THR A 137 9.16 0.84 -13.01
CA THR A 137 9.52 0.72 -11.59
C THR A 137 9.35 -0.71 -11.06
N THR A 138 10.37 -1.56 -11.20
CA THR A 138 10.47 -2.78 -10.38
C THR A 138 10.74 -2.37 -8.93
N PRO A 139 9.83 -2.61 -7.96
CA PRO A 139 10.10 -2.33 -6.56
C PRO A 139 11.25 -3.21 -6.07
N GLY A 140 12.17 -2.66 -5.27
CA GLY A 140 13.32 -3.43 -4.81
C GLY A 140 14.48 -2.57 -4.34
N PRO A 141 15.51 -3.20 -3.72
CA PRO A 141 16.78 -2.54 -3.43
C PRO A 141 17.38 -1.89 -4.69
N VAL A 142 18.11 -0.79 -4.50
CA VAL A 142 18.77 -0.05 -5.60
C VAL A 142 19.66 -0.97 -6.43
N ALA A 143 20.46 -1.83 -5.79
CA ALA A 143 21.36 -2.78 -6.44
C ALA A 143 20.61 -3.76 -7.38
N HIS A 144 19.47 -4.31 -6.93
CA HIS A 144 18.64 -5.19 -7.76
C HIS A 144 18.11 -4.47 -9.01
N ARG A 145 17.63 -3.24 -8.84
CA ARG A 145 17.17 -2.41 -9.97
C ARG A 145 18.31 -2.06 -10.94
N ALA A 146 19.52 -1.83 -10.43
CA ALA A 146 20.70 -1.59 -11.26
C ALA A 146 21.12 -2.86 -12.04
N GLY A 147 21.06 -4.04 -11.41
CA GLY A 147 21.33 -5.32 -12.06
C GLY A 147 20.38 -5.61 -13.23
N ILE A 148 19.08 -5.39 -13.04
CA ILE A 148 18.07 -5.54 -14.11
C ILE A 148 18.40 -4.62 -15.29
N ARG A 149 18.72 -3.34 -15.03
CA ARG A 149 19.12 -2.38 -16.08
C ARG A 149 20.35 -2.84 -16.85
N LYS A 150 21.40 -3.30 -16.14
CA LYS A 150 22.61 -3.84 -16.78
C LYS A 150 22.32 -5.08 -17.64
N ALA A 151 21.52 -6.01 -17.15
CA ALA A 151 21.15 -7.21 -17.90
C ALA A 151 20.24 -6.91 -19.11
N ALA A 152 19.42 -5.86 -19.04
CA ALA A 152 18.65 -5.38 -20.19
C ALA A 152 19.56 -4.73 -21.25
N ALA A 153 20.49 -3.85 -20.83
CA ALA A 153 21.46 -3.24 -21.74
C ALA A 153 22.31 -4.30 -22.46
N ARG A 154 22.80 -5.32 -21.74
CA ARG A 154 23.59 -6.41 -22.33
C ARG A 154 22.80 -7.23 -23.37
N ARG A 155 21.49 -7.41 -23.17
CA ARG A 155 20.63 -8.11 -24.13
C ARG A 155 20.37 -7.31 -25.40
N GLN A 156 20.43 -5.98 -25.33
CA GLN A 156 20.28 -5.09 -26.49
C GLN A 156 21.59 -4.92 -27.26
N SER A 157 22.74 -5.23 -26.65
CA SER A 157 24.07 -5.11 -27.24
C SER A 157 24.65 -6.42 -27.76
N LEU A 158 23.89 -7.52 -27.72
CA LEU A 158 24.26 -8.79 -28.34
C LEU A 158 23.85 -8.73 -29.83
N PRO A 159 24.75 -9.04 -30.77
CA PRO A 159 24.46 -9.02 -32.21
C PRO A 159 23.38 -10.04 -32.60
#